data_AF-A0A932V9M8-F1
#
_entry.id   AF-A0A932V9M8-F1
#
_cell.length_a   1.000
_cell.length_b   1.000
_cell.length_c   1.000
_cell.angle_alpha   90.00
_cell.angle_beta   90.00
_cell.angle_gamma   90.00
#
_symmetry.space_group_name_H-M   'P 1'
#
loop_
_entity.id
_entity.type
_entity.pdbx_description
1 polymer ?
#
loop_
_entity_poly.entity_id
_entity_poly.type
_entity_poly.pdbx_seq_one_letter_code
_entity_poly.pdbx_strand_id
1 'polypeptide(L)'
;MMRLPPFTYLAPKNVDDAIKLLSDHGAGAMLVAGGTDLFPNMKRRQFTPKFLVGLNALAELRGVKKENGDLVIGVGTTLTQLSNHQITQSLFPALT
;
A
#
# COMPACT_ATOMS: atom_id res chain seq x y z
N MET A 1 12.59 22.56 -7.90
CA MET A 1 11.69 21.51 -7.40
C MET A 1 12.03 20.18 -8.08
N MET A 2 12.30 19.11 -7.32
CA MET A 2 12.54 17.79 -7.91
C MET A 2 11.23 17.21 -8.46
N ARG A 3 11.23 16.86 -9.75
CA ARG A 3 10.07 16.26 -10.44
C ARG A 3 10.15 14.74 -10.37
N LEU A 4 8.99 14.10 -10.32
CA LEU A 4 8.90 12.65 -10.53
C LEU A 4 9.38 12.29 -11.94
N PRO A 5 10.05 11.14 -12.13
CA PRO A 5 10.29 10.60 -13.47
C PRO A 5 8.94 10.22 -14.10
N PRO A 6 8.85 10.12 -15.43
CA PRO A 6 7.63 9.63 -16.08
C PRO A 6 7.36 8.17 -15.68
N PHE A 7 6.09 7.86 -15.41
CA PHE A 7 5.60 6.51 -15.14
C PHE A 7 4.15 6.40 -15.60
N THR A 8 3.69 5.17 -15.82
CA THR A 8 2.28 4.85 -16.05
C THR A 8 1.66 4.37 -14.75
N TYR A 9 0.54 4.99 -14.35
CA TYR A 9 -0.23 4.54 -13.19
C TYR A 9 -1.29 3.52 -13.62
N LEU A 10 -1.30 2.38 -12.96
CA LEU A 10 -2.23 1.28 -13.19
C LEU A 10 -3.14 1.16 -11.98
N ALA A 11 -4.46 1.23 -12.21
CA ALA A 11 -5.49 1.21 -11.17
C ALA A 11 -6.27 -0.13 -11.21
N PRO A 12 -5.78 -1.20 -10.54
CA PRO A 12 -6.50 -2.46 -10.44
C PRO A 12 -7.82 -2.31 -9.69
N LYS A 13 -8.78 -3.20 -9.98
CA LYS A 13 -10.10 -3.19 -9.31
C LYS A 13 -10.17 -4.15 -8.12
N ASN A 14 -9.29 -5.14 -8.08
CA ASN A 14 -9.17 -6.16 -7.04
C ASN A 14 -7.70 -6.61 -6.91
N VAL A 15 -7.41 -7.46 -5.93
CA VAL A 15 -6.07 -8.00 -5.69
C VAL A 15 -5.57 -8.86 -6.85
N ASP A 16 -6.42 -9.67 -7.48
CA ASP A 16 -6.03 -10.52 -8.60
C ASP A 16 -5.56 -9.69 -9.81
N ASP A 17 -6.24 -8.59 -10.11
CA ASP A 17 -5.84 -7.62 -11.13
C ASP A 17 -4.47 -7.00 -10.77
N ALA A 18 -4.25 -6.66 -9.50
CA ALA A 18 -2.98 -6.10 -9.05
C ALA A 18 -1.83 -7.10 -9.22
N ILE A 19 -2.05 -8.37 -8.85
CA ILE A 19 -1.11 -9.47 -9.03
C ILE A 19 -0.79 -9.66 -10.52
N LYS A 20 -1.82 -9.67 -11.37
CA LYS A 20 -1.66 -9.81 -12.81
C LYS A 20 -0.81 -8.66 -13.39
N LEU A 21 -1.13 -7.41 -13.05
CA LEU A 21 -0.38 -6.25 -13.53
C LEU A 21 1.07 -6.25 -13.07
N LEU A 22 1.34 -6.71 -11.83
CA LEU A 22 2.71 -6.91 -11.36
C LEU A 22 3.45 -8.00 -12.15
N SER A 23 2.77 -9.12 -12.44
CA SER A 23 3.34 -10.21 -13.22
C SER A 23 3.64 -9.79 -14.66
N ASP A 24 2.69 -9.10 -15.30
CA ASP A 24 2.79 -8.67 -16.70
C ASP A 24 3.93 -7.66 -16.93
N HIS A 25 4.24 -6.84 -15.92
CA HIS A 25 5.25 -5.79 -16.01
C HIS A 25 6.58 -6.11 -15.29
N GLY A 26 6.62 -7.18 -14.49
CA GLY A 26 7.81 -7.70 -13.82
C GLY A 26 8.61 -6.64 -13.07
N ALA A 27 9.93 -6.68 -13.22
CA ALA A 27 10.86 -5.75 -12.57
C ALA A 27 10.66 -4.26 -12.98
N GLY A 28 9.86 -3.99 -14.01
CA GLY A 28 9.51 -2.62 -14.43
C GLY A 28 8.37 -1.99 -13.62
N ALA A 29 7.68 -2.78 -12.79
CA ALA A 29 6.56 -2.33 -11.97
C ALA A 29 6.91 -2.27 -10.48
N MET A 30 6.28 -1.33 -9.77
CA MET A 30 6.29 -1.28 -8.31
C MET A 30 4.87 -1.02 -7.78
N LEU A 31 4.58 -1.56 -6.60
CA LEU A 31 3.35 -1.27 -5.88
C LEU A 31 3.40 0.13 -5.26
N VAL A 32 2.26 0.82 -5.24
CA VAL A 32 2.10 2.08 -4.50
C VAL A 32 0.80 2.09 -3.70
N ALA A 33 0.91 2.34 -2.40
CA ALA A 33 -0.21 2.61 -1.51
C ALA A 33 -0.33 4.13 -1.27
N GLY A 34 0.02 4.62 -0.07
CA GLY A 34 0.01 6.06 0.26
C GLY A 34 1.13 6.88 -0.39
N GLY A 35 2.19 6.22 -0.90
CA GLY A 35 3.27 6.88 -1.64
C GLY A 35 4.21 7.74 -0.80
N THR A 36 4.08 7.74 0.53
CA THR A 36 4.89 8.50 1.49
C THR A 36 6.38 8.19 1.38
N ASP A 37 6.73 6.94 1.08
CA ASP A 37 8.12 6.50 0.92
C ASP A 37 8.54 6.42 -0.55
N LEU A 38 7.67 5.87 -1.40
CA LEU A 38 7.98 5.63 -2.80
C LEU A 38 8.22 6.92 -3.58
N PHE A 39 7.34 7.92 -3.45
CA PHE A 39 7.45 9.13 -4.26
C PHE A 39 8.69 9.97 -3.92
N PRO A 40 9.10 10.16 -2.65
CA PRO A 40 10.38 10.78 -2.33
C PRO A 40 11.58 10.03 -2.93
N ASN A 41 11.60 8.70 -2.84
CA ASN A 41 12.68 7.89 -3.42
C ASN A 41 12.71 7.98 -4.96
N MET A 42 11.55 8.08 -5.62
CA MET A 42 11.47 8.34 -7.07
C MET A 42 11.94 9.75 -7.45
N LYS A 43 11.60 10.77 -6.65
CA LYS A 43 12.11 12.14 -6.85
C LYS A 43 13.64 12.17 -6.80
N ARG A 44 14.24 11.35 -5.93
CA ARG A 44 15.70 11.16 -5.80
C ARG A 44 16.29 10.16 -6.79
N ARG A 45 15.49 9.58 -7.69
CA ARG A 45 15.90 8.57 -8.68
C ARG A 45 16.51 7.30 -8.09
N GLN A 46 16.20 6.99 -6.83
CA GLN A 46 16.56 5.72 -6.20
C GLN A 46 15.69 4.58 -6.73
N PHE A 47 14.44 4.90 -7.09
CA PHE A 47 13.55 4.02 -7.84
C PHE A 47 13.07 4.73 -9.11
N THR A 48 13.11 4.03 -10.23
CA THR A 48 12.62 4.54 -11.52
C THR A 48 11.74 3.50 -12.21
N PRO A 49 10.66 3.02 -11.56
CA PRO A 49 9.74 2.08 -12.19
C PRO A 49 9.03 2.75 -13.37
N LYS A 50 8.77 1.97 -14.42
CA LYS A 50 7.97 2.42 -15.57
C LYS A 50 6.48 2.37 -15.24
N PHE A 51 6.08 1.46 -14.36
CA PHE A 51 4.69 1.22 -13.99
C PHE A 51 4.52 1.29 -12.47
N LEU A 52 3.47 1.98 -12.02
CA LEU A 52 3.04 1.98 -10.63
C LEU A 52 1.67 1.33 -10.52
N VAL A 53 1.60 0.22 -9.78
CA VAL A 53 0.35 -0.50 -9.52
C VAL A 53 -0.24 0.03 -8.22
N GLY A 54 -1.37 0.73 -8.31
CA GLY A 54 -2.03 1.40 -7.20
C GLY A 54 -2.87 0.46 -6.34
N LEU A 55 -2.62 0.43 -5.04
CA LEU A 55 -3.37 -0.40 -4.08
C LEU A 55 -4.48 0.37 -3.35
N ASN A 56 -4.49 1.70 -3.44
CA ASN A 56 -5.37 2.53 -2.62
C ASN A 56 -6.87 2.38 -2.95
N ALA A 57 -7.23 1.82 -4.10
CA ALA A 57 -8.64 1.56 -4.45
C ALA A 57 -9.15 0.22 -3.89
N LEU A 58 -8.26 -0.67 -3.43
CA LEU A 58 -8.60 -2.03 -3.03
C LEU A 58 -9.11 -2.05 -1.59
N ALA A 59 -10.42 -1.92 -1.42
CA ALA A 59 -11.06 -1.87 -0.10
C ALA A 59 -10.83 -3.14 0.72
N GLU A 60 -10.71 -4.30 0.06
CA GLU A 60 -10.41 -5.59 0.68
C GLU A 60 -9.05 -5.67 1.36
N LEU A 61 -8.12 -4.76 1.02
CA LEU A 61 -6.82 -4.65 1.70
C LEU A 61 -6.89 -3.83 2.99
N ARG A 62 -8.05 -3.29 3.37
CA ARG A 62 -8.20 -2.44 4.56
C ARG A 62 -8.94 -3.17 5.67
N GLY A 63 -8.68 -2.74 6.90
CA GLY A 63 -9.45 -3.14 8.07
C GLY A 63 -8.59 -3.71 9.17
N VAL A 64 -9.16 -3.71 10.37
CA VAL A 64 -8.57 -4.30 11.57
C VAL A 64 -9.65 -5.19 12.18
N LYS A 65 -9.37 -6.49 12.31
CA LYS A 65 -10.32 -7.45 12.89
C LYS A 65 -9.60 -8.42 13.81
N LYS A 66 -10.38 -9.08 14.67
CA LYS A 66 -9.93 -10.23 15.44
C LYS A 66 -10.45 -11.50 14.78
N GLU A 67 -9.59 -12.47 14.56
CA GLU A 67 -9.92 -13.74 13.92
C GLU A 67 -9.13 -14.85 14.60
N ASN A 68 -9.79 -15.89 15.10
CA ASN A 68 -9.15 -17.04 15.77
C ASN A 68 -8.19 -16.70 16.92
N GLY A 69 -8.39 -15.55 17.59
CA GLY A 69 -7.52 -15.09 18.66
C GLY A 69 -6.48 -14.07 18.21
N ASP A 70 -6.22 -13.97 16.92
CA ASP A 70 -5.21 -13.10 16.33
C ASP A 70 -5.77 -11.75 15.90
N LEU A 71 -4.90 -10.74 15.86
CA LEU A 71 -5.18 -9.46 15.24
C LEU A 71 -4.81 -9.52 13.76
N VAL A 72 -5.79 -9.36 12.88
CA VAL A 72 -5.59 -9.28 11.43
C VAL A 72 -5.69 -7.82 11.01
N ILE A 73 -4.61 -7.30 10.45
CA ILE A 73 -4.51 -5.93 9.93
C ILE A 73 -4.35 -6.01 8.41
N GLY A 74 -5.29 -5.43 7.68
CA GLY A 74 -5.16 -5.27 6.24
C GLY A 74 -4.01 -4.31 5.90
N VAL A 75 -3.19 -4.67 4.90
CA VAL A 75 -2.00 -3.90 4.49
C VAL A 75 -2.29 -2.47 4.02
N GLY A 76 -3.53 -2.21 3.58
CA GLY A 76 -4.02 -0.89 3.17
C GLY A 76 -4.59 -0.05 4.32
N THR A 77 -4.60 -0.57 5.55
CA THR A 77 -5.00 0.19 6.75
C THR A 77 -3.97 1.29 7.01
N THR A 78 -4.44 2.54 7.13
CA THR A 78 -3.52 3.65 7.41
C THR A 78 -3.03 3.61 8.85
N LEU A 79 -1.84 4.17 9.11
CA LEU A 79 -1.31 4.27 10.47
C LEU A 79 -2.29 4.99 11.41
N THR A 80 -2.98 6.03 10.92
CA THR A 80 -4.02 6.74 11.69
C THR A 80 -5.23 5.87 12.01
N GLN A 81 -5.69 5.04 11.06
CA GLN A 81 -6.79 4.11 11.33
C GLN A 81 -6.36 3.08 12.37
N LEU A 82 -5.12 2.58 12.28
CA LEU A 82 -4.58 1.59 13.20
C LEU A 82 -4.41 2.15 14.61
N SER A 83 -3.83 3.35 14.76
CA SER A 83 -3.60 3.97 16.08
C SER A 83 -4.90 4.33 16.81
N ASN A 84 -5.96 4.62 16.05
CA ASN A 84 -7.27 5.01 16.58
C ASN A 84 -8.24 3.82 16.71
N HIS A 85 -7.83 2.60 16.35
CA HIS A 85 -8.72 1.45 16.40
C HIS A 85 -8.91 0.98 17.85
N GLN A 86 -10.15 0.71 18.25
CA GLN A 86 -10.45 0.31 19.63
C GLN A 86 -9.71 -0.97 20.05
N ILE A 87 -9.59 -1.95 19.13
CA ILE A 87 -8.91 -3.22 19.39
C ILE A 87 -7.42 -2.99 19.68
N THR A 88 -6.74 -2.13 18.93
CA THR A 88 -5.30 -1.85 19.15
C THR A 88 -5.10 -1.08 20.43
N GLN A 89 -5.91 -0.05 20.71
CA GLN A 89 -5.83 0.70 21.98
C GLN A 89 -6.05 -0.18 23.21
N SER A 90 -6.94 -1.17 23.13
CA SER A 90 -7.30 -2.00 24.28
C SER A 90 -6.36 -3.19 24.48
N LEU A 91 -5.91 -3.83 23.39
CA LEU A 91 -5.21 -5.11 23.45
C LEU A 91 -3.75 -5.05 22.96
N PHE A 92 -3.41 -4.05 22.15
CA PHE A 92 -2.09 -3.92 21.51
C PHE A 92 -1.59 -2.46 21.56
N PRO A 93 -1.44 -1.85 22.75
CA PRO A 93 -1.14 -0.42 22.89
C PRO A 93 0.23 0.00 22.33
N ALA A 94 1.14 -0.94 22.06
CA ALA A 94 2.39 -0.65 21.36
C ALA A 94 2.18 -0.25 19.87
N LEU A 95 0.98 -0.50 19.32
CA LEU A 95 0.61 -0.14 17.95
C LEU A 95 -0.11 1.21 17.85
N THR A 96 -0.25 1.96 18.95
CA THR A 96 -1.02 3.20 19.04
C THR A 96 -0.19 4.40 19.40
#